data_AF-A0A7J4T9T2-F1
#
_entry.id   AF-A0A7J4T9T2-F1
#
_cell.length_a   1.000
_cell.length_b   1.000
_cell.length_c   1.000
_cell.angle_alpha   90.00
_cell.angle_beta   90.00
_cell.angle_gamma   90.00
#
_symmetry.space_group_name_H-M   'P 1'
#
loop_
_entity.id
_entity.type
_entity.pdbx_description
1 polymer ?
#
loop_
_entity_poly.entity_id
_entity_poly.type
_entity_poly.pdbx_seq_one_letter_code
_entity_poly.pdbx_strand_id
1 'polypeptide(L)' 'MNRSKSDALHHEALSHLVGGVNSPVRAFKSVHGNPIYFEKASGAHVTDVDGNVLVDFVQSWGPLIHGHSHPKIID' A
#
# COMPACT_ATOMS: atom_id res chain seq x y z
N MET A 1 12.95 -4.28 7.27
CA MET A 1 11.53 -4.65 7.01
C MET A 1 11.55 -5.75 5.97
N ASN A 2 10.82 -6.86 6.15
CA ASN A 2 10.74 -7.89 5.11
C ASN A 2 9.91 -7.36 3.92
N ARG A 3 10.30 -7.66 2.68
CA ARG A 3 9.62 -7.15 1.47
C ARG A 3 9.52 -8.18 0.34
N SER A 4 9.83 -9.44 0.61
CA SER A 4 9.97 -10.46 -0.44
C SER A 4 8.69 -10.72 -1.23
N LYS A 5 7.52 -10.67 -0.58
CA LYS A 5 6.22 -10.82 -1.26
C LYS A 5 5.84 -9.57 -2.04
N SER A 6 6.06 -8.38 -1.47
CA SER A 6 5.84 -7.12 -2.18
C SER A 6 6.68 -7.04 -3.46
N ASP A 7 7.95 -7.45 -3.38
CA ASP A 7 8.86 -7.48 -4.53
C ASP A 7 8.40 -8.49 -5.60
N ALA A 8 7.96 -9.69 -5.20
CA ALA A 8 7.42 -10.68 -6.12
C ALA A 8 6.16 -10.18 -6.84
N LEU A 9 5.21 -9.59 -6.11
CA LEU A 9 3.99 -9.01 -6.68
C LEU A 9 4.28 -7.84 -7.61
N HIS A 10 5.25 -6.98 -7.26
CA HIS A 10 5.62 -5.88 -8.15
C HIS A 10 6.26 -6.39 -9.44
N HIS A 11 7.10 -7.43 -9.34
CA HIS A 11 7.70 -8.07 -10.51
C HIS A 11 6.64 -8.64 -11.45
N GLU A 12 5.61 -9.31 -10.90
CA GLU A 12 4.46 -9.77 -11.68
C GLU A 12 3.68 -8.60 -12.31
N ALA A 13 3.38 -7.56 -11.51
CA ALA A 13 2.60 -6.42 -11.96
C ALA A 13 3.25 -5.66 -13.13
N LEU A 14 4.59 -5.64 -13.22
CA LEU A 14 5.32 -5.03 -14.35
C LEU A 14 4.98 -5.68 -15.70
N SER A 15 4.51 -6.93 -15.71
CA SER A 15 4.09 -7.61 -16.93
C SER A 15 2.67 -7.23 -17.40
N HIS A 16 1.88 -6.58 -16.53
CA HIS A 16 0.47 -6.30 -16.76
C HIS A 16 0.13 -4.80 -16.75
N LEU A 17 0.90 -4.00 -16.02
CA LEU A 17 0.64 -2.57 -15.81
C LEU A 17 1.89 -1.75 -16.16
N VAL A 18 1.68 -0.59 -16.77
CA VAL A 18 2.78 0.35 -17.06
C VAL A 18 3.40 0.83 -15.75
N GLY A 19 4.66 0.45 -15.51
CA GLY A 19 5.35 0.73 -14.25
C GLY A 19 4.81 -0.07 -13.05
N GLY A 20 4.06 -1.15 -13.29
CA GLY A 20 3.55 -2.04 -12.26
C GLY A 20 2.46 -1.45 -11.36
N VAL A 21 1.85 -0.30 -11.74
CA VAL A 21 0.90 0.43 -10.89
C VAL A 21 -0.23 1.10 -11.68
N ASN A 22 -1.35 1.36 -11.01
CA ASN A 22 -2.51 2.08 -11.56
C ASN A 22 -2.46 3.62 -11.36
N SER A 23 -1.46 4.14 -10.66
CA SER A 23 -1.25 5.57 -10.48
C SER A 23 0.24 5.86 -10.30
N PRO A 24 0.85 6.82 -11.03
CA PRO A 24 2.31 6.96 -11.12
C PRO A 24 3.02 7.11 -9.77
N VAL A 25 2.43 7.83 -8.82
CA VAL A 25 3.03 8.06 -7.50
C VAL A 25 3.26 6.75 -6.73
N ARG A 26 2.46 5.73 -7.02
CA ARG A 26 2.57 4.41 -6.38
C ARG A 26 3.79 3.63 -6.86
N ALA A 27 4.47 4.03 -7.94
CA ALA A 27 5.64 3.34 -8.46
C ALA A 27 6.94 3.63 -7.69
N PHE A 28 6.90 4.51 -6.66
CA PHE A 28 8.05 4.83 -5.80
C PHE A 28 9.28 5.40 -6.52
N LYS A 29 9.15 5.82 -7.79
CA LYS A 29 10.27 6.30 -8.62
C LYS A 29 11.10 7.42 -7.97
N SER A 30 10.47 8.31 -7.22
CA SER A 30 11.12 9.46 -6.58
C SER A 30 11.83 9.13 -5.25
N VAL A 31 11.52 7.98 -4.64
CA VAL A 31 12.06 7.56 -3.33
C VAL A 31 12.90 6.28 -3.42
N HIS A 32 13.02 5.72 -4.63
CA HIS A 32 13.75 4.50 -4.97
C HIS A 32 13.15 3.21 -4.36
N GLY A 33 13.46 2.08 -5.01
CA GLY A 33 12.95 0.76 -4.63
C GLY A 33 11.56 0.44 -5.19
N ASN A 34 11.12 -0.80 -4.97
CA ASN A 34 9.79 -1.26 -5.34
C ASN A 34 8.73 -0.68 -4.38
N PRO A 35 7.44 -0.66 -4.75
CA PRO A 35 6.35 -0.30 -3.85
C PRO A 35 6.03 -1.37 -2.81
N ILE A 36 5.32 -0.97 -1.75
CA ILE A 36 4.80 -1.85 -0.70
C ILE A 36 3.36 -2.22 -1.06
N TYR A 37 3.01 -3.50 -1.00
CA TYR A 37 1.66 -3.98 -1.26
C TYR A 37 0.92 -4.20 0.07
N PHE A 38 -0.23 -3.55 0.24
CA PHE A 38 -1.01 -3.61 1.47
C PHE A 38 -2.11 -4.69 1.40
N GLU A 39 -2.25 -5.48 2.47
CA GLU A 39 -3.26 -6.55 2.57
C GLU A 39 -4.48 -6.10 3.36
N LYS A 40 -4.28 -5.36 4.46
CA LYS A 40 -5.37 -4.91 5.34
C LYS A 40 -5.01 -3.62 6.06
N ALA A 41 -6.02 -2.91 6.53
CA ALA A 41 -5.85 -1.67 7.27
C ALA A 41 -7.00 -1.42 8.26
N SER A 42 -6.68 -0.82 9.42
CA SER A 42 -7.65 -0.48 10.46
C SER A 42 -7.15 0.70 11.30
N GLY A 43 -8.02 1.68 11.52
CA GLY A 43 -7.67 2.91 12.23
C GLY A 43 -6.50 3.63 11.54
N ALA A 44 -5.45 3.93 12.30
CA ALA A 44 -4.26 4.60 11.78
C ALA A 44 -3.19 3.65 11.20
N HIS A 45 -3.45 2.34 11.15
CA HIS A 45 -2.43 1.35 10.77
C HIS A 45 -2.78 0.61 9.48
N VAL A 46 -1.73 0.29 8.72
CA VAL A 46 -1.76 -0.59 7.56
C VAL A 46 -0.87 -1.81 7.82
N THR A 47 -1.27 -2.96 7.30
CA THR A 47 -0.45 -4.18 7.29
C THR A 47 -0.15 -4.56 5.84
N ASP A 48 1.13 -4.69 5.52
CA ASP A 48 1.55 -5.15 4.20
C ASP A 48 1.48 -6.68 4.04
N VAL A 49 1.61 -7.16 2.81
CA VAL A 49 1.57 -8.60 2.47
C VAL A 49 2.71 -9.40 3.12
N ASP A 50 3.77 -8.72 3.54
CA ASP A 50 4.94 -9.28 4.22
C ASP A 50 4.74 -9.34 5.75
N GLY A 51 3.62 -8.83 6.26
CA GLY A 51 3.25 -8.84 7.68
C GLY A 51 3.78 -7.65 8.48
N ASN A 52 4.35 -6.63 7.83
CA ASN A 52 4.83 -5.45 8.52
C ASN A 52 3.65 -4.50 8.80
N VAL A 53 3.62 -3.96 10.02
CA VAL A 53 2.61 -2.99 10.46
C VAL A 53 3.23 -1.60 10.47
N LEU A 54 2.59 -0.65 9.80
CA LEU A 54 3.05 0.74 9.71
C LEU A 54 1.95 1.70 10.18
N VAL A 55 2.36 2.81 10.79
CA VAL A 55 1.49 3.98 10.96
C VAL A 55 1.33 4.66 9.60
N ASP A 56 0.09 4.82 9.14
CA ASP A 56 -0.18 5.36 7.81
C ASP A 56 -0.38 6.88 7.88
N PHE A 57 0.56 7.63 7.31
CA PHE A 57 0.44 9.08 7.09
C PHE A 57 -0.01 9.43 5.67
N VAL A 58 -0.09 8.46 4.76
CA VAL A 58 -0.58 8.66 3.39
C VAL A 58 -2.11 8.73 3.41
N GLN A 59 -2.79 7.94 4.24
CA GLN A 59 -4.25 8.01 4.47
C GLN A 59 -5.06 8.01 3.17
N SER A 60 -4.65 7.16 2.22
CA SER A 60 -5.21 7.08 0.87
C SER A 60 -5.26 8.43 0.12
N TRP A 61 -4.29 9.31 0.39
CA TRP A 61 -4.22 10.67 -0.16
C TRP A 61 -5.34 11.60 0.33
N GLY A 62 -5.93 11.34 1.50
CA GLY A 62 -6.88 12.23 2.18
C GLY A 62 -8.25 11.66 2.60
N PRO A 63 -8.88 10.70 1.90
CA PRO A 63 -10.25 10.25 2.21
C PRO A 63 -10.44 9.67 3.61
N LEU A 64 -9.37 9.20 4.24
CA LEU A 64 -9.42 8.40 5.46
C LEU A 64 -9.28 9.24 6.74
N ILE A 65 -9.97 10.39 6.81
CA ILE A 65 -9.88 11.27 7.99
C ILE A 65 -10.33 10.61 9.30
N HIS A 66 -11.20 9.60 9.21
CA HIS A 66 -11.66 8.79 10.34
C HIS A 66 -10.87 7.49 10.52
N GLY A 67 -9.76 7.33 9.79
CA GLY A 67 -8.97 6.11 9.72
C GLY A 67 -9.55 5.06 8.76
N HIS A 68 -8.75 4.02 8.53
CA HIS A 68 -9.13 2.86 7.72
C HIS A 68 -10.23 2.05 8.41
N SER A 69 -11.18 1.52 7.62
CA SER A 69 -12.20 0.56 8.07
C SER A 69 -12.97 1.02 9.32
N HIS A 70 -13.27 2.32 9.42
CA HIS A 70 -13.99 2.86 10.56
C HIS A 70 -15.38 2.20 10.67
N PRO A 71 -15.77 1.60 11.82
CA PRO A 71 -16.99 0.78 11.94
C PRO A 71 -18.25 1.46 11.38
N LYS A 72 -18.51 2.71 11.79
CA LYS A 72 -19.69 3.47 11.33
C LYS A 72 -19.72 3.82 9.83
N ILE A 73 -18.63 3.61 9.09
CA ILE A 73 -18.54 3.89 7.65
C ILE A 73 -18.75 2.60 6.84
N ILE A 74 -18.36 1.45 7.42
CA ILE A 74 -18.43 0.14 6.75
C ILE A 74 -19.73 -0.62 7.04
N ASP A 75 -20.44 -0.25 8.11
CA ASP A 75 -21.79 -0.75 8.46
C ASP A 75 -22.86 -0.23 7.47
#